data_AF-A0A849R491-F1
#
_entry.id   AF-A0A849R491-F1
#
_cell.length_a   1.000
_cell.length_b   1.000
_cell.length_c   1.000
_cell.angle_alpha   90.00
_cell.angle_beta   90.00
_cell.angle_gamma   90.00
#
_symmetry.space_group_name_H-M   'P 1'
#
loop_
_entity.id
_entity.type
_entity.pdbx_description
1 polymer ?
#
loop_
_entity_poly.entity_id
_entity_poly.type
_entity_poly.pdbx_seq_one_letter_code
_entity_poly.pdbx_strand_id
1 'polypeptide(L)'
;MENKNINNLQDQKTQIQEYKRKCNECGKIWHSLISREKQIKKNAQDNNSQVCYNCCNADAQLQAKRNAESNESELDKLKKCPECSSSNYTEEVISCDKK
;
A
#
# COMPACT_ATOMS: atom_id res chain seq x y z
N MET A 1 40.88 18.30 -6.72
CA MET A 1 39.78 18.36 -5.72
C MET A 1 38.58 17.68 -6.34
N GLU A 2 38.07 16.67 -5.65
CA GLU A 2 37.13 15.65 -6.14
C GLU A 2 35.72 16.21 -6.38
N ASN A 3 35.11 15.85 -7.52
CA ASN A 3 33.67 16.02 -7.76
C ASN A 3 33.01 14.64 -7.90
N LYS A 4 32.87 13.94 -6.77
CA LYS A 4 32.08 12.70 -6.64
C LYS A 4 30.72 13.05 -6.04
N ASN A 5 29.77 13.61 -6.81
CA ASN A 5 28.40 13.75 -6.28
C ASN A 5 27.28 13.94 -7.33
N ILE A 6 27.27 13.17 -8.43
CA ILE A 6 26.12 13.17 -9.36
C ILE A 6 25.51 11.78 -9.56
N ASN A 7 26.22 10.70 -9.21
CA ASN A 7 25.73 9.33 -9.45
C ASN A 7 24.72 8.78 -8.43
N ASN A 8 24.41 9.50 -7.33
CA ASN A 8 23.56 8.96 -6.25
C ASN A 8 22.04 9.28 -6.43
N LEU A 9 21.67 10.15 -7.38
CA LEU A 9 20.28 10.55 -7.60
C LEU A 9 19.53 9.70 -8.64
N GLN A 10 20.26 8.98 -9.50
CA GLN A 10 19.65 8.09 -10.50
C GLN A 10 19.32 6.70 -9.95
N ASP A 11 20.07 6.20 -8.97
CA ASP A 11 19.88 4.87 -8.38
C ASP A 11 18.60 4.73 -7.53
N GLN A 12 18.12 5.82 -6.90
CA GLN A 12 16.85 5.76 -6.16
C GLN A 12 15.63 5.59 -7.07
N LYS A 13 15.74 5.91 -8.36
CA LYS A 13 14.61 5.86 -9.32
C LYS A 13 14.32 4.43 -9.79
N THR A 14 15.32 3.55 -9.69
CA THR A 14 15.27 2.14 -10.05
C THR A 14 14.95 1.23 -8.87
N GLN A 15 15.01 1.72 -7.64
CA GLN A 15 14.72 0.92 -6.44
C GLN A 15 13.20 0.81 -6.17
N ILE A 16 12.71 -0.41 -6.00
CA ILE A 16 11.37 -0.73 -5.51
C ILE A 16 11.48 -1.06 -4.02
N GLN A 17 10.53 -0.58 -3.23
CA GLN A 17 10.42 -0.94 -1.82
C GLN A 17 9.18 -1.81 -1.58
N GLU A 18 9.38 -2.87 -0.80
CA GLU A 18 8.35 -3.82 -0.42
C GLU A 18 8.30 -3.99 1.09
N TYR A 19 7.11 -4.22 1.62
CA TYR A 19 6.95 -4.84 2.92
C TYR A 19 7.09 -6.34 2.75
N LYS A 20 8.07 -6.93 3.42
CA LYS A 20 8.19 -8.37 3.59
C LYS A 20 7.62 -8.74 4.96
N ARG A 21 6.64 -9.63 4.97
CA ARG A 21 5.93 -10.05 6.19
C ARG A 21 6.09 -11.53 6.42
N LYS A 22 6.25 -11.93 7.67
CA LYS A 22 6.23 -13.32 8.11
C LYS A 22 5.11 -13.52 9.12
N CYS A 23 4.20 -14.46 8.85
CA CYS A 23 3.12 -14.81 9.77
C CYS A 23 3.72 -15.48 11.01
N ASN A 24 3.30 -15.02 12.19
CA ASN A 24 3.73 -15.60 13.46
C ASN A 24 2.97 -16.89 13.81
N GLU A 25 1.82 -17.14 13.16
CA GLU A 25 0.98 -18.33 13.41
C GLU A 25 1.38 -19.52 12.52
N CYS A 26 1.59 -19.30 11.22
CA CYS A 26 1.86 -20.38 10.25
C CYS A 26 3.23 -20.27 9.57
N GLY A 27 4.00 -19.21 9.82
CA GLY A 27 5.33 -19.02 9.25
C GLY A 27 5.37 -18.56 7.79
N LYS A 28 4.20 -18.44 7.11
CA LYS A 28 4.11 -17.96 5.73
C LYS A 28 4.75 -16.60 5.55
N ILE A 29 5.51 -16.43 4.46
CA ILE A 29 6.08 -15.15 4.03
C ILE A 29 5.30 -14.61 2.84
N TRP A 30 4.98 -13.32 2.85
CA TRP A 30 4.38 -12.62 1.72
C TRP A 30 4.87 -11.18 1.62
N HIS A 31 4.66 -10.58 0.45
CA HIS A 31 5.18 -9.27 0.09
C HIS A 31 4.08 -8.36 -0.42
N SER A 32 4.23 -7.06 -0.18
CA SER A 32 3.42 -6.03 -0.83
C SER A 32 4.27 -4.80 -1.14
N LEU A 33 4.01 -4.17 -2.29
CA LEU A 33 4.67 -2.94 -2.67
C LEU A 33 4.26 -1.80 -1.73
N ILE A 34 5.23 -1.07 -1.18
CA ILE A 34 4.95 0.10 -0.33
C ILE A 34 4.19 1.17 -1.12
N SER A 35 4.55 1.35 -2.39
CA SER A 35 3.89 2.29 -3.30
C SER A 35 2.40 1.95 -3.49
N ARG A 36 2.07 0.66 -3.63
CA ARG A 36 0.69 0.18 -3.76
C ARG A 36 -0.12 0.46 -2.49
N GLU A 37 0.40 0.09 -1.32
CA GLU A 37 -0.33 0.35 -0.06
C GLU A 37 -0.54 1.86 0.18
N LYS A 38 0.44 2.70 -0.16
CA LYS A 38 0.29 4.17 -0.10
C LYS A 38 -0.79 4.68 -1.04
N GLN A 39 -0.83 4.15 -2.27
CA GLN A 39 -1.84 4.53 -3.26
C GLN A 39 -3.25 4.14 -2.81
N ILE A 40 -3.44 2.93 -2.29
CA ILE A 40 -4.74 2.47 -1.77
C ILE A 40 -5.22 3.35 -0.62
N LYS A 41 -4.34 3.68 0.33
CA LYS A 41 -4.67 4.60 1.44
C LYS A 41 -5.09 5.98 0.94
N LYS A 42 -4.36 6.52 -0.04
CA LYS A 42 -4.71 7.81 -0.65
C LYS A 42 -6.07 7.74 -1.34
N ASN A 43 -6.33 6.70 -2.13
CA ASN A 43 -7.63 6.49 -2.78
C ASN A 43 -8.77 6.40 -1.76
N ALA A 44 -8.58 5.72 -0.64
CA ALA A 44 -9.58 5.65 0.43
C ALA A 44 -9.89 7.05 1.01
N GLN A 45 -8.85 7.85 1.28
CA GLN A 45 -8.98 9.22 1.77
C GLN A 45 -9.68 10.15 0.77
N ASP A 46 -9.33 10.05 -0.51
CA ASP A 46 -9.92 10.85 -1.59
C ASP A 46 -11.42 10.50 -1.75
N ASN A 47 -11.76 9.20 -1.75
CA ASN A 47 -13.16 8.75 -1.80
C ASN A 47 -13.96 9.21 -0.58
N ASN A 48 -13.40 9.14 0.63
CA ASN A 48 -14.06 9.66 1.84
C ASN A 48 -14.32 11.16 1.76
N SER A 49 -13.39 11.92 1.16
CA SER A 49 -13.58 13.35 0.93
C SER A 49 -14.69 13.61 -0.11
N GLN A 50 -14.80 12.75 -1.12
CA GLN A 50 -15.81 12.84 -2.17
C GLN A 50 -17.23 12.50 -1.68
N VAL A 51 -17.37 11.67 -0.64
CA VAL A 51 -18.66 11.44 0.06
C VAL A 51 -19.23 12.74 0.63
N CYS A 52 -18.36 13.63 1.15
CA CYS A 52 -18.76 14.93 1.69
C CYS A 52 -19.10 15.93 0.57
N TYR A 53 -18.29 15.95 -0.50
CA TYR A 53 -18.49 16.86 -1.64
C TYR A 53 -19.77 16.55 -2.43
N ASN A 54 -20.14 15.28 -2.54
CA ASN A 54 -21.32 14.83 -3.28
C ASN A 54 -22.61 14.85 -2.45
N CYS A 55 -22.73 15.73 -1.45
CA CYS A 55 -23.89 15.78 -0.54
C CYS A 55 -25.24 15.97 -1.25
N CYS A 56 -25.24 16.51 -2.48
CA CYS A 56 -26.44 16.71 -3.30
C CYS A 56 -26.70 15.60 -4.32
N ASN A 57 -25.84 14.57 -4.43
CA ASN A 57 -26.02 13.44 -5.35
C ASN A 57 -25.85 12.12 -4.60
N ALA A 58 -26.98 11.51 -4.24
CA ALA A 58 -27.03 10.29 -3.45
C ALA A 58 -26.31 9.11 -4.12
N ASP A 59 -26.40 8.96 -5.44
CA ASP A 59 -25.74 7.88 -6.16
C ASP A 59 -24.22 8.07 -6.17
N ALA A 60 -23.75 9.29 -6.42
CA ALA A 60 -22.33 9.62 -6.40
C ALA A 60 -21.74 9.48 -4.98
N GLN A 61 -22.52 9.80 -3.94
CA GLN A 61 -22.14 9.58 -2.55
C GLN A 61 -22.05 8.08 -2.23
N LEU A 62 -23.05 7.29 -2.62
CA LEU A 62 -23.06 5.84 -2.41
C LEU A 62 -21.89 5.17 -3.12
N GLN A 63 -21.58 5.59 -4.35
CA GLN A 63 -20.44 5.05 -5.09
C GLN A 63 -19.10 5.41 -4.42
N ALA A 64 -18.93 6.65 -3.98
CA ALA A 64 -17.72 7.06 -3.25
C ALA A 64 -17.54 6.25 -1.96
N LYS A 65 -18.62 5.98 -1.22
CA LYS A 65 -18.60 5.12 -0.03
C LYS A 65 -18.16 3.69 -0.37
N ARG A 66 -18.75 3.06 -1.39
CA ARG A 66 -18.36 1.71 -1.84
C ARG A 66 -16.90 1.65 -2.26
N ASN A 67 -16.40 2.68 -2.94
CA ASN A 67 -15.01 2.76 -3.33
C ASN A 67 -14.08 2.84 -2.10
N ALA A 68 -14.44 3.62 -1.07
CA ALA A 68 -13.68 3.69 0.18
C ALA A 68 -13.64 2.32 0.87
N GLU A 69 -14.78 1.67 1.04
CA GLU A 69 -14.90 0.33 1.64
C GLU A 69 -14.07 -0.72 0.87
N SER A 70 -14.08 -0.64 -0.47
CA SER A 70 -13.26 -1.53 -1.31
C SER A 70 -11.76 -1.32 -1.09
N ASN A 71 -11.30 -0.07 -1.02
CA ASN A 71 -9.90 0.24 -0.75
C ASN A 71 -9.48 -0.23 0.65
N GLU A 72 -10.33 -0.03 1.66
CA GLU A 72 -10.09 -0.52 3.03
C GLU A 72 -9.97 -2.05 3.07
N SER A 73 -10.88 -2.76 2.39
CA SER A 73 -10.84 -4.22 2.28
C SER A 73 -9.59 -4.72 1.56
N GLU A 74 -9.16 -4.04 0.49
CA GLU A 74 -7.92 -4.41 -0.21
C GLU A 74 -6.70 -4.23 0.69
N LEU A 75 -6.63 -3.12 1.43
CA LEU A 75 -5.53 -2.87 2.37
C LEU A 75 -5.50 -3.90 3.51
N ASP A 76 -6.66 -4.28 4.04
CA ASP A 76 -6.78 -5.34 5.05
C ASP A 76 -6.27 -6.69 4.52
N LYS A 77 -6.64 -7.06 3.28
CA LYS A 77 -6.14 -8.29 2.63
C LYS A 77 -4.62 -8.30 2.47
N LEU A 78 -4.01 -7.17 2.08
CA LEU A 78 -2.54 -7.08 1.95
C LEU A 78 -1.82 -7.29 3.29
N LYS A 79 -2.50 -6.98 4.40
CA LYS A 79 -1.98 -7.08 5.76
C LYS A 79 -2.39 -8.35 6.50
N LYS A 80 -3.11 -9.27 5.85
CA LYS A 80 -3.44 -10.57 6.44
C LYS A 80 -2.62 -11.67 5.79
N CYS A 81 -2.27 -12.66 6.58
CA CYS A 81 -1.61 -13.86 6.07
C CYS A 81 -2.51 -14.53 5.01
N PRO A 82 -2.02 -14.77 3.79
CA PRO A 82 -2.82 -15.36 2.73
C PRO A 82 -3.19 -16.83 2.98
N GLU A 83 -2.54 -17.50 3.94
CA GLU A 83 -2.81 -18.91 4.25
C GLU A 83 -3.77 -19.08 5.44
N CYS A 84 -3.53 -18.39 6.56
CA CYS A 84 -4.33 -18.55 7.77
C CYS A 84 -5.19 -17.32 8.12
N SER A 85 -5.17 -16.27 7.29
CA SER A 85 -5.88 -14.99 7.53
C SER A 85 -5.47 -14.23 8.81
N SER A 86 -4.43 -14.68 9.53
CA SER A 86 -3.93 -14.00 10.73
C SER A 86 -3.34 -12.63 10.40
N SER A 87 -3.63 -11.66 11.25
CA SER A 87 -3.00 -10.33 11.24
C SER A 87 -1.76 -10.27 12.14
N ASN A 88 -1.37 -11.37 12.78
CA ASN A 88 -0.16 -11.45 13.60
C ASN A 88 1.06 -11.79 12.72
N TYR A 89 1.89 -10.79 12.45
CA TYR A 89 3.09 -10.92 11.62
C TYR A 89 4.23 -10.02 12.07
N THR A 90 5.45 -10.37 11.70
CA THR A 90 6.59 -9.45 11.69
C THR A 90 6.73 -8.82 10.32
N GLU A 91 7.16 -7.55 10.25
CA GLU A 91 7.28 -6.77 9.02
C GLU A 91 8.66 -6.12 8.94
N GLU A 92 9.29 -6.21 7.77
CA GLU A 92 10.51 -5.51 7.43
C GLU A 92 10.38 -4.83 6.05
N VAL A 93 11.04 -3.69 5.88
CA VAL A 93 11.09 -3.01 4.58
C VAL A 93 12.32 -3.50 3.83
N ILE A 94 12.09 -4.12 2.67
CA ILE A 94 13.16 -4.52 1.76
C ILE A 94 13.18 -3.61 0.55
N SER A 95 14.36 -3.48 -0.04
CA SER A 95 14.58 -2.73 -1.27
C SER A 95 15.16 -3.64 -2.33
N CYS A 96 14.59 -3.61 -3.53
CA CYS A 96 15.01 -4.41 -4.67
C CYS A 96 15.17 -3.53 -5.91
N ASP A 97 16.15 -3.84 -6.75
CA ASP A 97 16.35 -3.14 -8.00
C ASP A 97 15.28 -3.58 -9.03
N LYS A 98 14.74 -2.62 -9.78
CA LYS A 98 13.94 -2.90 -10.98
C LYS A 98 14.83 -3.64 -11.98
N LYS A 99 14.49 -4.88 -12.27
CA LYS A 99 15.09 -5.67 -13.36
C LYS A 99 14.64 -5.14 -14.72
#